data_AF-A0A955PZZ9-F1
#
_entry.id   AF-A0A955PZZ9-F1
#
_cell.length_a   1.000
_cell.length_b   1.000
_cell.length_c   1.000
_cell.angle_alpha   90.00
_cell.angle_beta   90.00
_cell.angle_gamma   90.00
#
_symmetry.space_group_name_H-M   'P 1'
#
loop_
_entity.id
_entity.type
_entity.pdbx_description
1 polymer ?
#
loop_
_entity_poly.entity_id
_entity_poly.type
_entity_poly.pdbx_seq_one_letter_code
_entity_poly.pdbx_strand_id
1 'polypeptide(L)'
;METVTLRSSNEQAFTIQVSGLVQGVGFRPRVWQLARRLDLRGRVSNNGKGVQILVAGEEENLRQFIHELTHNPPPLAKIAEIFTRGISLCEVPEDTFVIAGTDKSPVQTGIVPDAAPCPECVKEIFDPFARRYRYPFTNCTHCGPRLTIQEGIPYDRPSTTLKDFPLCEACLKEYQDPQNRRFHAQPIACHACGPKVWIERLDGKPVTVHSYTMLDEADAVCSLLQKGHIVAIKGLGGFQLACDATREDAVRRLRALKHREGKPLALMARDLEVIHRYCAVGER
;
A
#
# COMPACT_ATOMS: atom_id res chain seq x y z
N MET A 1 47.46 -13.92 -0.12
CA MET A 1 47.04 -14.08 1.28
C MET A 1 45.53 -14.17 1.27
N GLU A 2 45.01 -15.39 1.11
CA GLU A 2 43.59 -15.67 1.26
C GLU A 2 43.26 -15.63 2.75
N THR A 3 42.52 -14.63 3.15
CA THR A 3 41.94 -14.53 4.49
C THR A 3 40.84 -15.60 4.58
N VAL A 4 41.21 -16.80 5.03
CA VAL A 4 40.25 -17.82 5.45
C VAL A 4 39.60 -17.32 6.73
N THR A 5 38.45 -16.65 6.57
CA THR A 5 37.58 -16.28 7.68
C THR A 5 37.08 -17.57 8.31
N LEU A 6 37.64 -17.93 9.47
CA LEU A 6 37.17 -19.03 10.31
C LEU A 6 35.72 -18.70 10.71
N ARG A 7 34.74 -19.25 9.99
CA ARG A 7 33.31 -19.13 10.31
C ARG A 7 33.05 -19.85 11.64
N SER A 8 32.27 -19.23 12.53
CA SER A 8 32.01 -19.74 13.88
C SER A 8 31.31 -21.10 13.83
N SER A 9 31.69 -22.00 14.74
CA SER A 9 31.26 -23.40 14.79
C SER A 9 29.78 -23.62 15.18
N ASN A 10 28.97 -22.55 15.23
CA ASN A 10 27.58 -22.60 15.73
C ASN A 10 26.56 -21.93 14.80
N GLU A 11 26.93 -21.78 13.54
CA GLU A 11 26.07 -21.19 12.53
C GLU A 11 24.99 -22.15 12.05
N GLN A 12 23.76 -21.66 11.93
CA GLN A 12 22.61 -22.45 11.49
C GLN A 12 21.96 -21.79 10.27
N ALA A 13 21.23 -22.59 9.49
CA ALA A 13 20.44 -22.10 8.38
C ALA A 13 19.02 -22.66 8.45
N PHE A 14 18.05 -21.79 8.19
CA PHE A 14 16.64 -22.12 8.18
C PHE A 14 15.98 -21.67 6.89
N THR A 15 15.05 -22.48 6.41
CA THR A 15 13.94 -21.97 5.61
C THR A 15 12.75 -21.71 6.53
N ILE A 16 12.23 -20.49 6.48
CA ILE A 16 11.07 -20.03 7.24
C ILE A 16 9.97 -19.72 6.24
N GLN A 17 8.85 -20.43 6.34
CA GLN A 17 7.65 -20.17 5.57
C GLN A 17 6.64 -19.46 6.49
N VAL A 18 6.26 -18.25 6.12
CA VAL A 18 5.23 -17.46 6.81
C VAL A 18 3.97 -17.48 5.96
N SER A 19 2.85 -17.87 6.55
CA SER A 19 1.52 -17.91 5.93
C SER A 19 0.55 -16.92 6.59
N GLY A 20 -0.56 -16.61 5.90
CA GLY A 20 -1.57 -15.66 6.33
C GLY A 20 -1.64 -14.42 5.44
N LEU A 21 -2.09 -13.30 5.98
CA LEU A 21 -2.16 -12.02 5.26
C LEU A 21 -0.83 -11.28 5.36
N VAL A 22 0.18 -11.78 4.65
CA VAL A 22 1.58 -11.33 4.78
C VAL A 22 2.16 -10.76 3.48
N GLN A 23 1.39 -10.74 2.40
CA GLN A 23 1.80 -10.12 1.13
C GLN A 23 1.17 -8.74 0.95
N GLY A 24 1.92 -7.83 0.31
CA GLY A 24 1.47 -6.44 0.11
C GLY A 24 1.46 -5.56 1.35
N VAL A 25 1.99 -6.02 2.47
CA VAL A 25 1.95 -5.30 3.76
C VAL A 25 3.29 -4.73 4.20
N GLY A 26 4.31 -4.74 3.33
CA GLY A 26 5.67 -4.34 3.70
C GLY A 26 6.48 -5.44 4.41
N PHE A 27 6.05 -6.71 4.31
CA PHE A 27 6.72 -7.84 4.97
C PHE A 27 8.15 -8.08 4.47
N ARG A 28 8.36 -8.10 3.14
CA ARG A 28 9.70 -8.24 2.52
C ARG A 28 10.68 -7.17 3.03
N PRO A 29 10.35 -5.85 2.99
CA PRO A 29 11.11 -4.79 3.66
C PRO A 29 11.45 -5.06 5.13
N ARG A 30 10.46 -5.44 5.94
CA ARG A 30 10.63 -5.67 7.37
C ARG A 30 11.62 -6.81 7.64
N VAL A 31 11.47 -7.92 6.91
CA VAL A 31 12.39 -9.06 6.98
C VAL A 31 13.81 -8.64 6.62
N TRP A 32 13.99 -7.90 5.52
CA TRP A 32 15.29 -7.41 5.10
C TRP A 32 15.94 -6.50 6.16
N GLN A 33 15.18 -5.57 6.74
CA GLN A 33 15.67 -4.66 7.78
C GLN A 33 16.07 -5.42 9.04
N LEU A 34 15.26 -6.40 9.46
CA LEU A 34 15.56 -7.24 10.61
C LEU A 34 16.82 -8.07 10.39
N ALA A 35 16.95 -8.70 9.22
CA ALA A 35 18.11 -9.51 8.90
C ALA A 35 19.40 -8.68 8.93
N ARG A 36 19.40 -7.48 8.35
CA ARG A 36 20.59 -6.61 8.40
C ARG A 36 20.93 -6.10 9.79
N ARG A 37 19.93 -5.79 10.61
CA ARG A 37 20.16 -5.34 12.00
C ARG A 37 20.79 -6.44 12.86
N LEU A 38 20.48 -7.70 12.56
CA LEU A 38 20.94 -8.87 13.30
C LEU A 38 22.11 -9.59 12.60
N ASP A 39 22.75 -8.93 11.63
CA ASP A 39 23.87 -9.47 10.85
C ASP A 39 23.62 -10.87 10.26
N LEU A 40 22.40 -11.07 9.75
CA LEU A 40 21.98 -12.31 9.10
C LEU A 40 22.12 -12.22 7.59
N ARG A 41 22.39 -13.35 6.95
CA ARG A 41 22.44 -13.48 5.49
C ARG A 41 21.34 -14.37 4.94
N GLY A 42 21.03 -14.16 3.66
CA GLY A 42 20.07 -14.97 2.94
C GLY A 42 19.14 -14.16 2.05
N ARG A 43 17.89 -14.61 1.92
CA ARG A 43 16.91 -13.97 1.04
C ARG A 43 15.48 -14.07 1.53
N VAL A 44 14.66 -13.12 1.11
CA VAL A 44 13.21 -13.17 1.27
C VAL A 44 12.51 -13.04 -0.09
N SER A 45 11.53 -13.91 -0.34
CA SER A 45 10.70 -13.90 -1.55
C SER A 45 9.21 -14.08 -1.21
N ASN A 46 8.35 -13.61 -2.10
CA ASN A 46 6.94 -14.00 -2.08
C ASN A 46 6.77 -15.31 -2.86
N ASN A 47 5.92 -16.20 -2.38
CA ASN A 47 5.49 -17.39 -3.11
C ASN A 47 3.97 -17.56 -2.99
N GLY A 48 3.40 -18.60 -3.59
CA GLY A 48 1.96 -18.85 -3.52
C GLY A 48 1.43 -19.14 -2.10
N LYS A 49 2.29 -19.53 -1.16
CA LYS A 49 1.91 -19.84 0.24
C LYS A 49 2.06 -18.65 1.20
N GLY A 50 2.65 -17.54 0.76
CA GLY A 50 2.91 -16.37 1.60
C GLY A 50 4.32 -15.83 1.37
N VAL A 51 5.14 -15.77 2.41
CA VAL A 51 6.52 -15.29 2.35
C VAL A 51 7.47 -16.43 2.71
N GLN A 52 8.49 -16.65 1.87
CA GLN A 52 9.57 -17.57 2.16
C GLN A 52 10.83 -16.77 2.49
N ILE A 53 11.52 -17.22 3.53
CA ILE A 53 12.77 -16.63 4.02
C ILE A 53 13.78 -17.77 4.06
N LEU A 54 14.93 -17.60 3.41
CA LEU A 54 16.11 -18.42 3.65
C LEU A 54 17.05 -17.54 4.47
N VAL A 55 17.49 -18.01 5.62
CA VAL A 55 18.31 -17.21 6.52
C VAL A 55 19.38 -18.08 7.17
N ALA A 56 20.59 -17.55 7.26
CA ALA A 56 21.70 -18.14 7.99
C ALA A 56 22.40 -17.10 8.88
N GLY A 57 22.94 -17.57 9.99
CA GLY A 57 23.70 -16.78 10.95
C GLY A 57 23.83 -17.48 12.29
N GLU A 58 24.28 -16.75 13.30
CA GLU A 58 24.41 -17.28 14.65
C GLU A 58 23.05 -17.63 15.26
N GLU A 59 23.01 -18.70 16.06
CA GLU A 59 21.79 -19.22 16.67
C GLU A 59 21.01 -18.15 17.46
N GLU A 60 21.72 -17.29 18.21
CA GLU A 60 21.11 -16.22 19.00
C GLU A 60 20.43 -15.17 18.11
N ASN A 61 21.10 -14.73 17.04
CA ASN A 61 20.56 -13.78 16.07
C ASN A 61 19.34 -14.37 15.34
N LEU A 62 19.36 -15.66 15.01
CA LEU A 62 18.23 -16.36 14.38
C LEU A 62 17.02 -16.46 15.33
N ARG A 63 17.24 -16.77 16.61
CA ARG A 63 16.18 -16.76 17.64
C ARG A 63 15.57 -15.37 17.78
N GLN A 64 16.42 -14.33 17.87
CA GLN A 64 15.95 -12.95 17.95
C GLN A 64 15.17 -12.53 16.70
N PHE A 65 15.62 -12.96 15.52
CA PHE A 65 14.95 -12.68 14.25
C PHE A 65 13.53 -13.26 14.20
N ILE A 66 13.36 -14.54 14.58
CA ILE A 66 12.04 -15.19 14.63
C ILE A 66 11.14 -14.51 15.67
N HIS A 67 11.69 -14.17 16.85
CA HIS A 67 10.95 -13.47 17.90
C HIS A 67 10.42 -12.12 17.40
N GLU A 68 11.28 -11.30 16.81
CA GLU A 68 10.93 -9.97 16.28
C GLU A 68 9.95 -10.04 15.11
N LEU A 69 10.09 -11.04 14.24
CA LEU A 69 9.17 -11.25 13.12
C LEU A 69 7.75 -11.57 13.60
N THR A 70 7.65 -12.31 14.72
CA THR A 70 6.38 -12.76 15.30
C THR A 70 5.70 -11.67 16.12
N HIS A 71 6.46 -10.94 16.95
CA HIS A 71 5.91 -9.97 17.90
C HIS A 71 5.83 -8.56 17.35
N ASN A 72 6.66 -8.22 16.35
CA ASN A 72 6.69 -6.91 15.72
C ASN A 72 6.53 -7.03 14.18
N PRO A 73 5.44 -7.64 13.69
CA PRO A 73 5.16 -7.73 12.25
C PRO A 73 4.75 -6.35 11.68
N PRO A 74 4.74 -6.18 10.35
CA PRO A 74 4.20 -4.97 9.74
C PRO A 74 2.74 -4.71 10.16
N PRO A 75 2.28 -3.45 10.25
CA PRO A 75 0.97 -3.11 10.85
C PRO A 75 -0.25 -3.76 10.19
N LEU A 76 -0.18 -4.05 8.89
CA LEU A 76 -1.26 -4.68 8.13
C LEU A 76 -1.13 -6.21 8.05
N ALA A 77 -0.02 -6.77 8.55
CA ALA A 77 0.24 -8.19 8.48
C ALA A 77 -0.59 -8.97 9.51
N LYS A 78 -1.21 -10.06 9.08
CA LYS A 78 -1.79 -11.05 9.99
C LYS A 78 -1.15 -12.41 9.72
N ILE A 79 -0.21 -12.78 10.58
CA ILE A 79 0.48 -14.07 10.49
C ILE A 79 -0.48 -15.15 10.99
N ALA A 80 -0.70 -16.17 10.18
CA ALA A 80 -1.46 -17.36 10.58
C ALA A 80 -0.53 -18.41 11.16
N GLU A 81 0.53 -18.76 10.41
CA GLU A 81 1.51 -19.74 10.83
C GLU A 81 2.92 -19.34 10.40
N ILE A 82 3.90 -19.78 11.19
CA ILE A 82 5.32 -19.72 10.86
C ILE A 82 5.85 -21.14 10.94
N PHE A 83 6.32 -21.68 9.81
CA PHE A 83 6.95 -22.98 9.76
C PHE A 83 8.46 -22.81 9.51
N THR A 84 9.27 -23.41 10.36
CA THR A 84 10.74 -23.36 10.27
C THR A 84 11.31 -24.74 10.01
N ARG A 85 12.19 -24.87 9.03
CA ARG A 85 12.92 -26.12 8.73
C ARG A 85 14.40 -25.83 8.59
N GLY A 86 15.23 -26.61 9.28
CA GLY A 86 16.69 -26.56 9.10
C GLY A 86 17.08 -26.92 7.66
N ILE A 87 18.06 -26.20 7.13
CA ILE A 87 18.61 -26.43 5.78
C ILE A 87 20.13 -26.39 5.85
N SER A 88 20.80 -26.84 4.78
CA SER A 88 22.24 -26.74 4.70
C SER A 88 22.68 -25.29 4.48
N LEU A 89 23.83 -24.90 5.05
CA LEU A 89 24.41 -23.57 4.85
C LEU A 89 24.66 -23.25 3.37
N CYS A 90 24.94 -24.26 2.54
CA CYS A 90 25.18 -24.08 1.11
C CYS A 90 23.92 -23.70 0.31
N GLU A 91 22.72 -23.81 0.91
CA GLU A 91 21.46 -23.40 0.27
C GLU A 91 21.18 -21.90 0.45
N VAL A 92 21.90 -21.24 1.37
CA VAL A 92 21.74 -19.81 1.65
C VAL A 92 22.83 -19.04 0.90
N PRO A 93 22.49 -17.91 0.23
CA PRO A 93 23.49 -17.01 -0.33
C PRO A 93 24.61 -16.70 0.68
N GLU A 94 25.87 -16.81 0.26
CA GLU A 94 27.02 -16.55 1.14
C GLU A 94 27.19 -15.07 1.50
N ASP A 95 26.55 -14.18 0.74
CA ASP A 95 26.68 -12.72 0.83
C ASP A 95 25.78 -12.09 1.91
N THR A 96 25.26 -10.89 1.62
CA THR A 96 24.30 -10.14 2.45
C THR A 96 22.86 -10.63 2.27
N PHE A 97 21.94 -10.13 3.11
CA PHE A 97 20.52 -10.42 2.96
C PHE A 97 19.88 -9.64 1.78
N VAL A 98 19.14 -10.33 0.91
CA VAL A 98 18.51 -9.72 -0.28
C VAL A 98 17.00 -9.95 -0.35
N ILE A 99 16.27 -9.03 -1.00
CA ILE A 99 14.88 -9.26 -1.40
C ILE A 99 14.90 -9.87 -2.79
N ALA A 100 14.58 -11.16 -2.90
CA ALA A 100 14.61 -11.90 -4.15
C ALA A 100 13.31 -11.73 -4.96
N GLY A 101 13.36 -12.16 -6.21
CA GLY A 101 12.19 -12.27 -7.08
C GLY A 101 11.14 -13.23 -6.53
N THR A 102 9.95 -13.14 -7.11
CA THR A 102 8.76 -13.87 -6.68
C THR A 102 8.69 -15.26 -7.32
N ASP A 103 8.38 -16.30 -6.52
CA ASP A 103 8.23 -17.68 -6.99
C ASP A 103 6.77 -17.99 -7.37
N LYS A 104 6.55 -18.49 -8.59
CA LYS A 104 5.22 -18.84 -9.13
C LYS A 104 4.77 -20.23 -8.69
N SER A 105 4.56 -20.43 -7.38
CA SER A 105 3.99 -21.67 -6.84
C SER A 105 2.46 -21.59 -6.74
N PRO A 106 1.74 -22.73 -6.58
CA PRO A 106 0.29 -22.73 -6.39
C PRO A 106 -0.15 -21.84 -5.23
N VAL A 107 -1.25 -21.11 -5.44
CA VAL A 107 -1.75 -20.06 -4.56
C VAL A 107 -2.55 -20.65 -3.39
N GLN A 108 -2.13 -20.32 -2.16
CA GLN A 108 -2.78 -20.70 -0.90
C GLN A 108 -2.85 -19.53 0.10
N THR A 109 -2.39 -18.33 -0.29
CA THR A 109 -2.36 -17.12 0.56
C THR A 109 -3.53 -16.19 0.28
N GLY A 110 -4.01 -15.51 1.31
CA GLY A 110 -5.04 -14.48 1.19
C GLY A 110 -4.48 -13.14 0.69
N ILE A 111 -5.37 -12.30 0.15
CA ILE A 111 -5.08 -10.93 -0.27
C ILE A 111 -5.53 -9.97 0.84
N VAL A 112 -4.69 -9.01 1.17
CA VAL A 112 -5.04 -7.99 2.17
C VAL A 112 -6.07 -7.00 1.63
N PRO A 113 -7.03 -6.55 2.47
CA PRO A 113 -7.94 -5.47 2.12
C PRO A 113 -7.19 -4.17 1.78
N ASP A 114 -7.88 -3.27 1.08
CA ASP A 114 -7.38 -1.91 0.88
C ASP A 114 -7.30 -1.16 2.21
N ALA A 115 -6.30 -0.29 2.34
CA ALA A 115 -6.07 0.49 3.54
C ALA A 115 -6.19 1.99 3.27
N ALA A 116 -6.85 2.71 4.17
CA ALA A 116 -6.92 4.17 4.13
C ALA A 116 -5.51 4.80 4.17
N PRO A 117 -5.29 5.99 3.59
CA PRO A 117 -4.00 6.66 3.63
C PRO A 117 -3.47 6.82 5.07
N CYS A 118 -2.21 6.45 5.29
CA CYS A 118 -1.59 6.61 6.61
C CYS A 118 -1.28 8.09 6.90
N PRO A 119 -1.09 8.49 8.17
CA PRO A 119 -0.83 9.88 8.54
C PRO A 119 0.35 10.52 7.80
N GLU A 120 1.42 9.76 7.55
CA GLU A 120 2.60 10.25 6.84
C GLU A 120 2.34 10.52 5.35
N CYS A 121 1.52 9.70 4.70
CA CYS A 121 1.07 9.94 3.33
C CYS A 121 0.10 11.13 3.26
N VAL A 122 -0.78 11.28 4.25
CA VAL A 122 -1.67 12.44 4.35
C VAL A 122 -0.87 13.73 4.51
N LYS A 123 0.13 13.76 5.40
CA LYS A 123 1.03 14.93 5.55
C LYS A 123 1.73 15.27 4.23
N GLU A 124 2.25 14.28 3.51
CA GLU A 124 2.97 14.51 2.24
C GLU A 124 2.08 15.10 1.13
N ILE A 125 0.82 14.70 1.03
CA ILE A 125 -0.08 15.28 0.00
C ILE A 125 -0.49 16.72 0.31
N PHE A 126 -0.38 17.14 1.57
CA PHE A 126 -0.69 18.51 1.99
C PHE A 126 0.56 19.39 2.17
N ASP A 127 1.77 18.84 2.05
CA ASP A 127 3.02 19.59 2.13
C ASP A 127 3.42 20.16 0.75
N PRO A 128 3.44 21.50 0.57
CA PRO A 128 3.77 22.13 -0.71
C PRO A 128 5.22 21.89 -1.17
N PHE A 129 6.12 21.49 -0.28
CA PHE A 129 7.51 21.19 -0.61
C PHE A 129 7.72 19.71 -0.94
N ALA A 130 6.72 18.86 -0.69
CA ALA A 130 6.80 17.45 -1.00
C ALA A 130 6.61 17.18 -2.50
N ARG A 131 7.38 16.22 -3.03
CA ARG A 131 7.27 15.77 -4.43
C ARG A 131 5.87 15.28 -4.81
N ARG A 132 5.12 14.78 -3.83
CA ARG A 132 3.75 14.26 -4.02
C ARG A 132 2.69 15.20 -3.45
N TYR A 133 3.00 16.49 -3.30
CA TYR A 133 2.01 17.51 -3.00
C TYR A 133 0.80 17.36 -3.94
N ARG A 134 -0.39 17.22 -3.34
CA ARG A 134 -1.69 17.05 -4.00
C ARG A 134 -1.78 15.86 -4.97
N TYR A 135 -0.90 14.86 -4.85
CA TYR A 135 -0.97 13.67 -5.70
C TYR A 135 -2.08 12.71 -5.23
N PRO A 136 -3.14 12.46 -6.03
CA PRO A 136 -4.33 11.73 -5.56
C PRO A 136 -4.10 10.24 -5.25
N PHE A 137 -3.05 9.65 -5.85
CA PHE A 137 -2.77 8.22 -5.75
C PHE A 137 -1.58 7.92 -4.82
N THR A 138 -1.23 8.85 -3.92
CA THR A 138 -0.13 8.63 -2.97
C THR A 138 -0.42 7.41 -2.08
N ASN A 139 0.58 6.56 -1.92
CA ASN A 139 0.55 5.44 -0.98
C ASN A 139 1.97 5.07 -0.52
N CYS A 140 2.05 4.14 0.43
CA CYS A 140 3.28 3.50 0.88
C CYS A 140 3.03 2.01 1.17
N THR A 141 4.01 1.32 1.74
CA THR A 141 3.87 -0.09 2.14
C THR A 141 2.76 -0.32 3.18
N HIS A 142 2.43 0.69 3.99
CA HIS A 142 1.45 0.61 5.09
C HIS A 142 0.04 1.08 4.72
N CYS A 143 -0.20 1.59 3.51
CA CYS A 143 -1.51 2.10 3.12
C CYS A 143 -1.80 2.00 1.62
N GLY A 144 -3.02 2.37 1.21
CA GLY A 144 -3.44 2.44 -0.18
C GLY A 144 -4.07 1.14 -0.68
N PRO A 145 -4.32 1.06 -2.00
CA PRO A 145 -5.03 -0.06 -2.59
C PRO A 145 -4.18 -1.34 -2.57
N ARG A 146 -4.88 -2.47 -2.41
CA ARG A 146 -4.36 -3.83 -2.40
C ARG A 146 -5.30 -4.71 -3.18
N LEU A 147 -6.35 -5.23 -2.55
CA LEU A 147 -7.34 -6.10 -3.17
C LEU A 147 -7.88 -5.53 -4.48
N THR A 148 -8.22 -4.24 -4.53
CA THR A 148 -8.85 -3.64 -5.72
C THR A 148 -7.92 -3.49 -6.92
N ILE A 149 -6.60 -3.60 -6.72
CA ILE A 149 -5.62 -3.44 -7.80
C ILE A 149 -4.86 -4.73 -8.10
N GLN A 150 -5.12 -5.81 -7.36
CA GLN A 150 -4.38 -7.05 -7.49
C GLN A 150 -5.00 -7.93 -8.59
N GLU A 151 -4.18 -8.33 -9.55
CA GLU A 151 -4.59 -9.19 -10.67
C GLU A 151 -4.10 -10.64 -10.51
N GLY A 152 -3.09 -10.86 -9.68
CA GLY A 152 -2.52 -12.19 -9.45
C GLY A 152 -1.72 -12.31 -8.16
N ILE A 153 -1.37 -13.55 -7.82
CA ILE A 153 -0.46 -13.90 -6.72
C ILE A 153 0.75 -14.62 -7.33
N PRO A 154 1.97 -14.33 -6.87
CA PRO A 154 2.26 -13.52 -5.67
C PRO A 154 2.31 -12.01 -5.90
N TYR A 155 2.14 -11.25 -4.81
CA TYR A 155 1.99 -9.79 -4.86
C TYR A 155 3.28 -9.11 -5.30
N ASP A 156 3.26 -8.59 -6.52
CA ASP A 156 4.33 -7.81 -7.12
C ASP A 156 3.74 -6.88 -8.18
N ARG A 157 4.44 -5.80 -8.52
CA ARG A 157 3.92 -4.77 -9.43
C ARG A 157 3.38 -5.33 -10.76
N PRO A 158 4.05 -6.28 -11.44
CA PRO A 158 3.53 -6.88 -12.68
C PRO A 158 2.20 -7.65 -12.52
N SER A 159 1.85 -8.02 -11.29
CA SER A 159 0.60 -8.71 -10.94
C SER A 159 -0.44 -7.75 -10.35
N THR A 160 -0.33 -6.46 -10.67
CA THR A 160 -1.29 -5.41 -10.29
C THR A 160 -1.66 -4.56 -11.50
N THR A 161 -2.75 -3.80 -11.39
CA THR A 161 -3.15 -2.79 -12.39
C THR A 161 -2.12 -1.67 -12.59
N LEU A 162 -1.10 -1.58 -11.73
CA LEU A 162 0.02 -0.63 -11.86
C LEU A 162 1.13 -1.13 -12.80
N LYS A 163 1.01 -2.33 -13.36
CA LYS A 163 1.96 -2.89 -14.35
C LYS A 163 2.12 -1.99 -15.57
N ASP A 164 1.07 -1.28 -15.97
CA ASP A 164 1.04 -0.41 -17.15
C ASP A 164 1.64 0.99 -16.87
N PHE A 165 2.14 1.21 -15.66
CA PHE A 165 2.76 2.45 -15.21
C PHE A 165 4.22 2.21 -14.83
N PRO A 166 5.18 2.26 -15.76
CA PRO A 166 6.60 2.07 -15.46
C PRO A 166 7.11 3.13 -14.46
N LEU A 167 8.00 2.74 -13.54
CA LEU A 167 8.55 3.68 -12.55
C LEU A 167 9.48 4.70 -13.21
N CYS A 168 9.30 5.99 -12.88
CA CYS A 168 10.34 6.97 -13.17
C CYS A 168 11.56 6.77 -12.26
N GLU A 169 12.70 7.33 -12.64
CA GLU A 169 13.97 7.20 -11.91
C GLU A 169 13.84 7.54 -10.42
N ALA A 170 13.15 8.63 -10.07
CA ALA A 170 12.97 9.03 -8.68
C ALA A 170 12.08 8.06 -7.88
N CYS A 171 11.05 7.47 -8.50
CA CYS A 171 10.27 6.42 -7.83
C CYS A 171 11.05 5.12 -7.71
N LEU A 172 11.89 4.78 -8.70
CA LEU A 172 12.75 3.61 -8.64
C LEU A 172 13.78 3.73 -7.50
N LYS A 173 14.39 4.91 -7.33
CA LYS A 173 15.28 5.20 -6.20
C LYS A 173 14.59 4.96 -4.85
N GLU A 174 13.41 5.54 -4.64
CA GLU A 174 12.64 5.32 -3.41
C GLU A 174 12.18 3.86 -3.21
N TYR A 175 11.92 3.14 -4.31
CA TYR A 175 11.54 1.73 -4.27
C TYR A 175 12.71 0.82 -3.84
N GLN A 176 13.93 1.18 -4.22
CA GLN A 176 15.16 0.43 -3.94
C GLN A 176 15.86 0.87 -2.65
N ASP A 177 15.59 2.08 -2.15
CA ASP A 177 16.21 2.64 -0.95
C ASP A 177 15.59 2.04 0.33
N PRO A 178 16.36 1.28 1.13
CA PRO A 178 15.84 0.65 2.35
C PRO A 178 15.53 1.60 3.50
N GLN A 179 16.06 2.81 3.47
CA GLN A 179 15.74 3.87 4.44
C GLN A 179 14.43 4.58 4.08
N ASN A 180 13.94 4.40 2.86
CA ASN A 180 12.71 5.01 2.42
C ASN A 180 11.49 4.21 2.87
N ARG A 181 10.45 4.89 3.36
CA ARG A 181 9.17 4.26 3.71
C ARG A 181 8.47 3.56 2.53
N ARG A 182 8.93 3.81 1.30
CA ARG A 182 8.42 3.20 0.06
C ARG A 182 9.31 2.07 -0.47
N PHE A 183 10.29 1.63 0.30
CA PHE A 183 11.08 0.45 -0.02
C PHE A 183 10.18 -0.75 -0.36
N HIS A 184 10.29 -1.27 -1.58
CA HIS A 184 9.42 -2.31 -2.16
C HIS A 184 7.90 -2.04 -2.09
N ALA A 185 7.46 -0.78 -2.05
CA ALA A 185 6.05 -0.44 -2.22
C ALA A 185 5.63 -0.69 -3.67
N GLN A 186 4.98 -1.83 -3.93
CA GLN A 186 4.57 -2.23 -5.28
C GLN A 186 3.69 -1.20 -6.01
N PRO A 187 2.74 -0.49 -5.36
CA PRO A 187 1.91 0.51 -6.01
C PRO A 187 2.51 1.93 -5.95
N ILE A 188 3.82 2.07 -5.71
CA ILE A 188 4.48 3.37 -5.72
C ILE A 188 4.30 4.07 -7.08
N ALA A 189 3.95 5.35 -7.02
CA ALA A 189 3.78 6.21 -8.17
C ALA A 189 3.97 7.69 -7.78
N CYS A 190 4.00 8.57 -8.78
CA CYS A 190 3.98 10.02 -8.60
C CYS A 190 3.33 10.69 -9.82
N HIS A 191 3.27 12.03 -9.83
CA HIS A 191 2.74 12.84 -10.93
C HIS A 191 3.35 12.52 -12.31
N ALA A 192 4.62 12.08 -12.36
CA ALA A 192 5.33 11.81 -13.60
C ALA A 192 5.02 10.43 -14.20
N CYS A 193 4.90 9.39 -13.36
CA CYS A 193 4.87 8.01 -13.81
C CYS A 193 3.58 7.27 -13.46
N GLY A 194 2.70 7.90 -12.69
CA GLY A 194 1.50 7.27 -12.17
C GLY A 194 0.22 7.62 -12.93
N PRO A 195 -0.91 7.10 -12.43
CA PRO A 195 -2.22 7.46 -12.94
C PRO A 195 -2.49 8.97 -12.77
N LYS A 196 -3.29 9.51 -13.67
CA LYS A 196 -3.76 10.90 -13.66
C LYS A 196 -5.27 10.93 -13.49
N VAL A 197 -5.75 12.00 -12.85
CA VAL A 197 -7.16 12.31 -12.76
C VAL A 197 -7.57 13.18 -13.93
N TRP A 198 -8.82 13.07 -14.37
CA TRP A 198 -9.42 13.96 -15.35
C TRP A 198 -10.91 14.15 -15.01
N ILE A 199 -11.51 15.20 -15.56
CA ILE A 199 -12.93 15.50 -15.39
C ILE A 199 -13.60 15.41 -16.75
N GLU A 200 -14.74 14.73 -16.78
CA GLU A 200 -15.60 14.60 -17.95
C GLU A 200 -17.04 14.98 -17.58
N ARG A 201 -17.75 15.59 -18.52
CA ARG A 201 -19.19 15.81 -18.40
C ARG A 201 -19.96 14.69 -19.06
N LEU A 202 -21.06 14.30 -18.43
CA LEU A 202 -21.96 13.29 -18.96
C LEU A 202 -22.60 13.68 -20.31
N ASP A 203 -22.72 14.97 -20.61
CA ASP A 203 -23.23 15.47 -21.89
C ASP A 203 -22.18 15.49 -23.01
N GLY A 204 -20.97 14.96 -22.76
CA GLY A 204 -19.87 14.90 -23.72
C GLY A 204 -19.25 16.26 -24.06
N LYS A 205 -19.70 17.35 -23.42
CA LYS A 205 -19.14 18.68 -23.68
C LYS A 205 -17.78 18.85 -23.01
N PRO A 206 -16.89 19.67 -23.59
CA PRO A 206 -15.59 19.94 -23.00
C PRO A 206 -15.73 20.57 -21.61
N VAL A 207 -14.81 20.19 -20.71
CA VAL A 207 -14.66 20.80 -19.39
C VAL A 207 -13.40 21.65 -19.39
N THR A 208 -13.57 22.96 -19.27
CA THR A 208 -12.44 23.86 -19.02
C THR A 208 -12.17 23.90 -17.52
N VAL A 209 -11.30 23.01 -17.03
CA VAL A 209 -10.94 22.91 -15.60
C VAL A 209 -10.45 24.27 -15.06
N HIS A 210 -9.68 24.99 -15.86
CA HIS A 210 -9.18 26.35 -15.55
C HIS A 210 -10.28 27.39 -15.30
N SER A 211 -11.51 27.16 -15.78
CA SER A 211 -12.65 28.04 -15.49
C SER A 211 -13.20 27.85 -14.07
N TYR A 212 -12.82 26.77 -13.38
CA TYR A 212 -13.24 26.46 -12.02
C TYR A 212 -12.13 26.68 -10.99
N THR A 213 -10.86 26.49 -11.36
CA THR A 213 -9.72 26.66 -10.46
C THR A 213 -8.39 26.80 -11.22
N MET A 214 -7.39 27.38 -10.57
CA MET A 214 -6.00 27.41 -11.02
C MET A 214 -5.14 26.29 -10.40
N LEU A 215 -5.72 25.43 -9.55
CA LEU A 215 -4.99 24.38 -8.81
C LEU A 215 -4.96 23.04 -9.56
N ASP A 216 -5.99 22.22 -9.40
CA ASP A 216 -6.06 20.88 -9.98
C ASP A 216 -7.51 20.38 -10.12
N GLU A 217 -7.68 19.17 -10.65
CA GLU A 217 -8.97 18.54 -10.87
C GLU A 217 -9.73 18.30 -9.55
N ALA A 218 -9.04 18.02 -8.45
CA ALA A 218 -9.68 17.81 -7.16
C ALA A 218 -10.31 19.11 -6.64
N ASP A 219 -9.62 20.23 -6.80
CA ASP A 219 -10.13 21.55 -6.43
C ASP A 219 -11.30 22.00 -7.34
N ALA A 220 -11.23 21.67 -8.64
CA ALA A 220 -12.32 21.92 -9.57
C ALA A 220 -13.59 21.16 -9.17
N VAL A 221 -13.46 19.89 -8.75
CA VAL A 221 -14.58 19.10 -8.23
C VAL A 221 -15.15 19.71 -6.94
N CYS A 222 -14.30 20.22 -6.04
CA CYS A 222 -14.77 20.93 -4.84
C CYS A 222 -15.63 22.16 -5.22
N SER A 223 -15.17 22.97 -6.16
CA SER A 223 -15.92 24.12 -6.68
C SER A 223 -17.25 23.72 -7.31
N LEU A 224 -17.30 22.60 -8.04
CA LEU A 224 -18.54 22.08 -8.63
C LEU A 224 -19.54 21.62 -7.55
N LEU A 225 -19.06 20.92 -6.53
CA LEU A 225 -19.89 20.49 -5.40
C LEU A 225 -20.51 21.69 -4.66
N GLN A 226 -19.71 22.72 -4.37
CA GLN A 226 -20.18 23.95 -3.72
C GLN A 226 -21.24 24.70 -4.55
N LYS A 227 -21.15 24.63 -5.88
CA LYS A 227 -22.15 25.17 -6.82
C LYS A 227 -23.42 24.30 -6.92
N GLY A 228 -23.53 23.21 -6.17
CA GLY A 228 -24.70 22.32 -6.18
C GLY A 228 -24.76 21.34 -7.36
N HIS A 229 -23.62 21.07 -8.00
CA HIS A 229 -23.52 19.99 -8.98
C HIS A 229 -23.38 18.63 -8.29
N ILE A 230 -23.76 17.58 -9.02
CA ILE A 230 -23.57 16.18 -8.63
C ILE A 230 -22.42 15.64 -9.49
N VAL A 231 -21.45 15.00 -8.85
CA VAL A 231 -20.25 14.46 -9.51
C VAL A 231 -20.15 12.96 -9.25
N ALA A 232 -19.70 12.21 -10.25
CA ALA A 232 -19.35 10.80 -10.09
C ALA A 232 -17.84 10.70 -9.84
N ILE A 233 -17.44 10.18 -8.68
CA ILE A 233 -16.04 10.04 -8.28
C ILE A 233 -15.65 8.57 -8.34
N LYS A 234 -14.59 8.25 -9.10
CA LYS A 234 -14.00 6.91 -9.12
C LYS A 234 -13.17 6.70 -7.86
N GLY A 235 -13.68 5.88 -6.94
CA GLY A 235 -12.93 5.36 -5.80
C GLY A 235 -12.25 4.03 -6.12
N LEU A 236 -11.67 3.39 -5.10
CA LEU A 236 -10.99 2.10 -5.24
C LEU A 236 -11.95 0.96 -5.66
N GLY A 237 -13.13 0.90 -5.04
CA GLY A 237 -14.13 -0.14 -5.28
C GLY A 237 -15.20 0.20 -6.33
N GLY A 238 -15.00 1.27 -7.13
CA GLY A 238 -15.95 1.72 -8.15
C GLY A 238 -16.35 3.18 -8.01
N PHE A 239 -17.43 3.56 -8.70
CA PHE A 239 -17.90 4.95 -8.73
C PHE A 239 -18.90 5.26 -7.63
N GLN A 240 -18.80 6.46 -7.06
CA GLN A 240 -19.76 7.01 -6.10
C GLN A 240 -20.30 8.34 -6.61
N LEU A 241 -21.59 8.58 -6.44
CA LEU A 241 -22.19 9.88 -6.69
C LEU A 241 -22.05 10.74 -5.44
N ALA A 242 -21.46 11.92 -5.58
CA ALA A 242 -21.27 12.88 -4.52
C ALA A 242 -21.98 14.20 -4.85
N CYS A 243 -22.56 14.82 -3.83
CA CYS A 243 -23.10 16.17 -3.85
C CYS A 243 -22.87 16.81 -2.47
N ASP A 244 -22.99 18.12 -2.38
CA ASP A 244 -22.98 18.80 -1.08
C ASP A 244 -24.20 18.38 -0.26
N ALA A 245 -23.97 17.80 0.92
CA ALA A 245 -25.00 17.30 1.82
C ALA A 245 -25.73 18.43 2.57
N THR A 246 -25.15 19.63 2.64
CA THR A 246 -25.77 20.80 3.27
C THR A 246 -26.78 21.51 2.36
N ARG A 247 -26.81 21.12 1.09
CA ARG A 247 -27.66 21.69 0.04
C ARG A 247 -28.85 20.79 -0.27
N GLU A 248 -30.02 21.16 0.24
CA GLU A 248 -31.24 20.37 0.07
C GLU A 248 -31.62 20.18 -1.41
N ASP A 249 -31.42 21.20 -2.25
CA ASP A 249 -31.68 21.16 -3.69
C ASP A 249 -30.84 20.11 -4.41
N ALA A 250 -29.54 20.02 -4.08
CA ALA A 250 -28.63 19.04 -4.65
C ALA A 250 -28.98 17.62 -4.20
N VAL A 251 -29.29 17.43 -2.92
CA VAL A 251 -29.69 16.12 -2.35
C VAL A 251 -31.01 15.63 -2.96
N ARG A 252 -32.01 16.52 -3.11
CA ARG A 252 -33.30 16.16 -3.72
C ARG A 252 -33.13 15.76 -5.19
N ARG A 253 -32.31 16.50 -5.95
CA ARG A 253 -31.94 16.15 -7.33
C ARG A 253 -31.24 14.80 -7.41
N LEU A 254 -30.29 14.52 -6.51
CA LEU A 254 -29.59 13.23 -6.46
C LEU A 254 -30.55 12.07 -6.21
N ARG A 255 -31.50 12.23 -5.27
CA ARG A 255 -32.52 11.20 -4.98
C ARG A 255 -33.42 10.93 -6.17
N ALA A 256 -33.88 11.98 -6.84
CA ALA A 256 -34.72 11.86 -8.03
C ALA A 256 -33.99 11.13 -9.17
N LEU A 257 -32.76 11.56 -9.50
CA LEU A 257 -31.94 10.95 -10.55
C LEU A 257 -31.56 9.49 -10.27
N LYS A 258 -31.39 9.12 -8.99
CA LYS A 258 -31.05 7.76 -8.57
C LYS A 258 -32.27 6.89 -8.30
N HIS A 259 -33.50 7.43 -8.41
CA HIS A 259 -34.74 6.78 -7.99
C HIS A 259 -34.65 6.18 -6.58
N ARG A 260 -34.11 6.96 -5.64
CA ARG A 260 -33.83 6.53 -4.25
C ARG A 260 -34.46 7.49 -3.24
N GLU A 261 -35.77 7.38 -3.07
CA GLU A 261 -36.54 8.32 -2.24
C GLU A 261 -36.31 8.12 -0.74
N GLY A 262 -36.56 6.92 -0.21
CA GLY A 262 -36.53 6.67 1.25
C GLY A 262 -35.21 6.18 1.83
N LYS A 263 -34.35 5.50 1.05
CA LYS A 263 -33.15 4.85 1.61
C LYS A 263 -32.13 5.91 2.06
N PRO A 264 -31.59 5.84 3.29
CA PRO A 264 -30.59 6.78 3.79
C PRO A 264 -29.36 6.89 2.86
N LEU A 265 -28.78 8.09 2.77
CA LEU A 265 -27.54 8.35 2.04
C LEU A 265 -26.37 8.37 3.03
N ALA A 266 -25.23 7.82 2.63
CA ALA A 266 -24.00 7.93 3.41
C ALA A 266 -23.45 9.36 3.31
N LEU A 267 -22.86 9.85 4.39
CA LEU A 267 -22.23 11.17 4.47
C LEU A 267 -20.74 10.99 4.73
N MET A 268 -19.93 11.87 4.14
CA MET A 268 -18.51 11.99 4.42
C MET A 268 -18.26 13.34 5.07
N ALA A 269 -17.57 13.34 6.21
CA ALA A 269 -17.17 14.54 6.94
C ALA A 269 -15.65 14.63 6.98
N ARG A 270 -15.14 15.86 7.15
CA ARG A 270 -13.69 16.15 7.17
C ARG A 270 -12.97 15.46 8.34
N ASP A 271 -13.58 15.54 9.53
CA ASP A 271 -13.00 15.06 10.79
C ASP A 271 -14.12 14.75 11.80
N LEU A 272 -13.71 14.23 12.97
CA LEU A 272 -14.62 13.92 14.07
C LEU A 272 -15.29 15.17 14.65
N GLU A 273 -14.61 16.33 14.65
CA GLU A 273 -15.18 17.59 15.16
C GLU A 273 -16.43 18.00 14.37
N VAL A 274 -16.41 17.83 13.05
CA VAL A 274 -17.58 18.06 12.20
C VAL A 274 -18.68 17.05 12.51
N ILE A 275 -18.34 15.77 12.69
CA ILE A 275 -19.32 14.71 12.98
C ILE A 275 -20.06 14.98 14.31
N HIS A 276 -19.33 15.40 15.35
CA HIS A 276 -19.90 15.72 16.67
C HIS A 276 -20.97 16.81 16.64
N ARG A 277 -20.99 17.67 15.61
CA ARG A 277 -22.03 18.70 15.45
C ARG A 277 -23.38 18.13 15.01
N TYR A 278 -23.39 16.93 14.43
CA TYR A 278 -24.58 16.32 13.84
C TYR A 278 -25.03 15.03 14.53
N CYS A 279 -24.12 14.31 15.19
CA CYS A 279 -24.48 13.08 15.91
C CYS A 279 -23.55 12.78 17.09
N ALA A 280 -24.04 11.95 18.01
CA ALA A 280 -23.24 11.36 19.06
C ALA A 280 -22.25 10.33 18.46
N VAL A 281 -21.00 10.37 18.92
CA VAL A 281 -19.95 9.43 18.53
C VAL A 281 -19.68 8.52 19.71
N GLY A 282 -19.86 7.21 19.54
CA GLY A 282 -19.56 6.22 20.57
C GLY A 282 -18.06 5.90 20.62
N GLU A 283 -17.59 5.46 21.80
CA GLU A 283 -16.24 4.90 21.95
C GLU A 283 -16.16 3.55 21.24
N ARG A 284 -15.03 3.27 20.58
CA ARG A 284 -14.81 2.09 19.76
C ARG A 284 -13.60 1.31 20.24
#